data_AF-W9HNQ5-F1
#
_entry.id   AF-W9HNQ5-F1
#
_cell.length_a   1.000
_cell.length_b   1.000
_cell.length_c   1.000
_cell.angle_alpha   90.00
_cell.angle_beta   90.00
_cell.angle_gamma   90.00
#
_symmetry.space_group_name_H-M   'P 1'
#
loop_
_entity.id
_entity.type
_entity.pdbx_description
1 polymer ?
#
loop_
_entity_poly.entity_id
_entity_poly.type
_entity_poly.pdbx_seq_one_letter_code
_entity_poly.pdbx_strand_id
1 'polypeptide(L)'
;MRFTSSVLQLLALCRITLASPCKPSSTITSVAPTSTTETSETVSSTAFIYETTATTEFETLSDSSTMATSIATSSVEVETTATTTAASGPTNLISNPGFEDSTVAPWTVNNNIGALAIDSDSGLPPSTQAGHFSASGENLVNMGIRQEIDSSLIVADKEYRFSIYTKVTASNFCISQTIACGAGTGWVNSANWGAVQTNGWILTTVTCTWNQAQRDAGPSIQVAGVCNGLTFLADDAVLVASDASD
;
A
#
# COMPACT_ATOMS: atom_id res chain seq x y z
N MET A 1 34.93 41.64 -29.38
CA MET A 1 35.99 40.65 -29.12
C MET A 1 35.90 39.56 -30.18
N ARG A 2 37.03 39.23 -30.80
CA ARG A 2 37.15 38.26 -31.91
C ARG A 2 37.11 36.84 -31.34
N PHE A 3 36.31 35.96 -31.92
CA PHE A 3 36.55 34.52 -31.81
C PHE A 3 36.89 33.99 -33.20
N THR A 4 38.16 33.61 -33.33
CA THR A 4 38.78 33.01 -34.50
C THR A 4 38.35 31.56 -34.64
N SER A 5 37.97 31.21 -35.87
CA SER A 5 37.81 29.85 -36.36
C SER A 5 39.11 29.04 -36.25
N SER A 6 39.01 27.74 -35.99
CA SER A 6 39.98 26.74 -36.48
C SER A 6 39.32 25.37 -36.55
N VAL A 7 39.07 24.96 -37.79
CA VAL A 7 38.76 23.60 -38.24
C VAL A 7 40.08 22.97 -38.70
N LEU A 8 40.36 21.72 -38.31
CA LEU A 8 41.10 20.67 -39.06
C LEU A 8 41.15 19.42 -38.14
N GLN A 9 40.37 18.37 -38.35
CA GLN A 9 40.63 17.19 -39.21
C GLN A 9 42.00 16.51 -38.97
N LEU A 10 42.04 15.26 -38.49
CA LEU A 10 42.32 14.04 -39.28
C LEU A 10 42.50 12.75 -38.43
N LEU A 11 41.73 11.72 -38.79
CA LEU A 11 42.04 10.27 -38.90
C LEU A 11 43.21 9.63 -38.14
N ALA A 12 42.95 8.51 -37.45
CA ALA A 12 43.67 7.25 -37.69
C ALA A 12 42.99 6.03 -37.02
N LEU A 13 42.81 4.98 -37.81
CA LEU A 13 42.33 3.65 -37.45
C LEU A 13 43.36 2.88 -36.60
N CYS A 14 42.89 1.96 -35.75
CA CYS A 14 43.56 0.67 -35.61
C CYS A 14 42.58 -0.45 -35.19
N ARG A 15 42.32 -1.36 -36.13
CA ARG A 15 41.69 -2.68 -35.95
C ARG A 15 42.80 -3.73 -35.99
N ILE A 16 42.92 -4.58 -34.97
CA ILE A 16 43.66 -5.85 -34.95
C ILE A 16 43.17 -6.63 -33.72
N THR A 17 42.91 -7.93 -33.64
CA THR A 17 42.65 -9.10 -34.52
C THR A 17 42.25 -10.25 -33.56
N LEU A 18 41.58 -11.29 -34.06
CA LEU A 18 41.08 -12.47 -33.32
C LEU A 18 42.17 -13.35 -32.66
N ALA A 19 41.83 -14.04 -31.56
CA ALA A 19 42.13 -15.46 -31.31
C ALA A 19 41.37 -15.98 -30.06
N SER A 20 40.88 -17.23 -30.13
CA SER A 20 39.93 -17.87 -29.18
C SER A 20 40.63 -18.71 -28.07
N PRO A 21 39.97 -19.71 -27.43
CA PRO A 21 39.88 -19.86 -25.98
C PRO A 21 40.88 -20.87 -25.37
N CYS A 22 41.15 -20.78 -24.07
CA CYS A 22 41.86 -21.83 -23.33
C CYS A 22 41.06 -22.30 -22.12
N LYS A 23 40.47 -23.49 -22.29
CA LYS A 23 40.08 -24.44 -21.25
C LYS A 23 41.31 -25.27 -20.85
N PRO A 24 41.52 -25.56 -19.56
CA PRO A 24 42.14 -26.81 -19.16
C PRO A 24 41.09 -27.75 -18.57
N SER A 25 41.08 -28.96 -19.11
CA SER A 25 40.53 -30.17 -18.51
C SER A 25 41.66 -30.85 -17.76
N SER A 26 41.46 -31.29 -16.51
CA SER A 26 41.96 -32.57 -16.01
C SER A 26 41.38 -32.92 -14.64
N THR A 27 40.78 -34.10 -14.63
CA THR A 27 40.29 -34.98 -13.56
C THR A 27 41.50 -35.59 -12.79
N ILE A 28 41.44 -35.91 -11.49
CA ILE A 28 41.31 -37.30 -10.94
C ILE A 28 41.53 -37.31 -9.40
N THR A 29 40.51 -37.86 -8.70
CA THR A 29 40.54 -38.85 -7.59
C THR A 29 40.90 -38.51 -6.14
N SER A 30 39.84 -38.62 -5.30
CA SER A 30 39.67 -39.37 -4.03
C SER A 30 40.82 -39.48 -3.04
N VAL A 31 40.60 -38.96 -1.82
CA VAL A 31 40.68 -39.74 -0.57
C VAL A 31 39.81 -39.10 0.55
N ALA A 32 38.87 -39.87 1.09
CA ALA A 32 38.37 -39.81 2.48
C ALA A 32 38.65 -41.21 3.07
N PRO A 33 38.83 -41.45 4.40
CA PRO A 33 37.96 -40.95 5.47
C PRO A 33 38.66 -40.63 6.82
N THR A 34 37.98 -39.91 7.72
CA THR A 34 38.15 -40.11 9.19
C THR A 34 36.82 -39.85 9.89
N SER A 35 36.33 -40.89 10.58
CA SER A 35 35.23 -40.87 11.55
C SER A 35 35.71 -40.48 12.95
N THR A 36 34.89 -39.74 13.69
CA THR A 36 34.57 -39.97 15.12
C THR A 36 33.29 -39.20 15.46
N THR A 37 32.13 -39.85 15.55
CA THR A 37 31.49 -40.50 16.72
C THR A 37 30.88 -39.53 17.75
N GLU A 38 29.54 -39.44 17.66
CA GLU A 38 28.45 -39.40 18.67
C GLU A 38 28.64 -38.77 20.06
N THR A 39 27.62 -38.00 20.47
CA THR A 39 26.78 -38.19 21.70
C THR A 39 25.83 -36.98 21.76
N SER A 40 24.53 -37.14 21.46
CA SER A 40 23.39 -37.58 22.29
C SER A 40 22.73 -36.48 23.12
N GLU A 41 21.41 -36.39 22.91
CA GLU A 41 20.32 -35.93 23.80
C GLU A 41 20.43 -34.53 24.42
N THR A 42 19.43 -33.65 24.28
CA THR A 42 18.21 -33.75 25.10
C THR A 42 17.05 -33.00 24.44
N VAL A 43 15.92 -33.67 24.30
CA VAL A 43 14.60 -33.06 24.06
C VAL A 43 14.14 -32.46 25.39
N SER A 44 13.96 -31.15 25.45
CA SER A 44 13.23 -30.49 26.55
C SER A 44 11.97 -29.86 25.98
N SER A 45 10.89 -30.63 26.02
CA SER A 45 9.53 -30.13 25.87
C SER A 45 9.16 -29.38 27.15
N THR A 46 9.15 -28.05 27.10
CA THR A 46 8.48 -27.26 28.13
C THR A 46 7.20 -26.72 27.52
N ALA A 47 6.10 -27.42 27.80
CA ALA A 47 4.76 -26.92 27.58
C ALA A 47 4.56 -25.72 28.52
N PHE A 48 4.44 -24.51 27.95
CA PHE A 48 3.88 -23.37 28.66
C PHE A 48 2.40 -23.30 28.33
N ILE A 49 1.60 -23.89 29.22
CA ILE A 49 0.18 -23.61 29.34
C ILE A 49 0.11 -22.26 30.04
N TYR A 50 -0.22 -21.20 29.31
CA TYR A 50 -0.77 -20.00 29.93
C TYR A 50 -2.29 -20.05 29.82
N GLU A 51 -2.87 -20.32 30.99
CA GLU A 51 -4.27 -20.23 31.29
C GLU A 51 -4.77 -18.81 30.98
N THR A 52 -5.81 -18.74 30.14
CA THR A 52 -6.50 -17.50 29.81
C THR A 52 -7.51 -17.23 30.93
N THR A 53 -7.27 -16.20 31.75
CA THR A 53 -8.31 -15.59 32.58
C THR A 53 -8.36 -14.10 32.28
N ALA A 54 -9.23 -13.74 31.35
CA ALA A 54 -9.75 -12.38 31.21
C ALA A 54 -11.25 -12.51 30.96
N THR A 55 -11.98 -12.68 32.06
CA THR A 55 -13.44 -12.56 32.09
C THR A 55 -13.73 -11.09 32.40
N THR A 56 -13.96 -10.28 31.38
CA THR A 56 -14.51 -8.94 31.54
C THR A 56 -15.97 -8.94 31.13
N GLU A 57 -16.75 -8.64 32.16
CA GLU A 57 -18.16 -8.30 32.28
C GLU A 57 -18.79 -7.67 31.02
N PHE A 58 -19.89 -8.27 30.57
CA PHE A 58 -20.94 -7.54 29.85
C PHE A 58 -22.08 -7.34 30.85
N GLU A 59 -22.17 -6.16 31.45
CA GLU A 59 -23.37 -5.74 32.17
C GLU A 59 -24.52 -5.58 31.17
N THR A 60 -25.46 -6.52 31.21
CA THR A 60 -26.76 -6.38 30.57
C THR A 60 -27.65 -5.49 31.44
N LEU A 61 -27.76 -4.20 31.10
CA LEU A 61 -28.82 -3.33 31.61
C LEU A 61 -30.14 -3.71 30.93
N SER A 62 -30.80 -4.72 31.52
CA SER A 62 -32.23 -4.94 31.34
C SER A 62 -32.96 -4.18 32.44
N ASP A 63 -33.42 -2.97 32.14
CA ASP A 63 -34.38 -2.28 32.99
C ASP A 63 -35.79 -2.61 32.52
N SER A 64 -36.50 -3.37 33.36
CA SER A 64 -37.88 -3.75 33.19
C SER A 64 -38.76 -2.97 34.17
N SER A 65 -39.82 -2.42 33.61
CA SER A 65 -41.11 -2.14 34.25
C SER A 65 -41.18 -1.00 35.26
N THR A 66 -41.78 0.10 34.80
CA THR A 66 -42.74 0.84 35.62
C THR A 66 -44.13 0.69 35.02
N MET A 67 -45.01 0.01 35.75
CA MET A 67 -46.46 0.07 35.53
C MET A 67 -46.96 1.48 35.82
N ALA A 68 -47.67 2.08 34.88
CA ALA A 68 -48.63 3.14 35.16
C ALA A 68 -49.82 3.06 34.19
N THR A 69 -50.91 2.50 34.72
CA THR A 69 -52.30 2.98 34.61
C THR A 69 -52.77 3.51 33.25
N SER A 70 -53.54 2.67 32.55
CA SER A 70 -54.40 3.08 31.44
C SER A 70 -55.58 3.93 31.94
N ILE A 71 -55.60 5.21 31.58
CA ILE A 71 -56.82 6.04 31.52
C ILE A 71 -56.82 6.71 30.15
N ALA A 72 -57.82 6.38 29.35
CA ALA A 72 -58.09 7.00 28.06
C ALA A 72 -58.40 8.49 28.24
N THR A 73 -57.87 9.37 27.38
CA THR A 73 -58.57 10.53 26.78
C THR A 73 -57.67 11.19 25.71
N SER A 74 -58.17 11.21 24.47
CA SER A 74 -57.95 12.18 23.38
C SER A 74 -56.75 13.14 23.45
N SER A 75 -55.78 13.01 22.53
CA SER A 75 -55.05 14.17 21.96
C SER A 75 -54.23 13.78 20.72
N VAL A 76 -54.57 14.44 19.60
CA VAL A 76 -53.77 14.86 18.43
C VAL A 76 -52.42 14.15 18.20
N GLU A 77 -52.35 13.42 17.08
CA GLU A 77 -51.09 13.02 16.42
C GLU A 77 -50.21 14.25 16.16
N VAL A 78 -49.11 14.36 16.89
CA VAL A 78 -47.98 15.22 16.52
C VAL A 78 -46.99 14.33 15.80
N GLU A 79 -47.00 14.41 14.47
CA GLU A 79 -46.00 13.83 13.59
C GLU A 79 -44.64 14.41 13.96
N THR A 80 -43.86 13.66 14.73
CA THR A 80 -42.50 14.05 15.10
C THR A 80 -41.61 13.65 13.92
N THR A 81 -41.45 14.57 12.97
CA THR A 81 -40.43 14.46 11.91
C THR A 81 -39.05 14.54 12.58
N ALA A 82 -38.52 13.40 12.97
CA ALA A 82 -37.12 13.28 13.36
C ALA A 82 -36.25 13.43 12.11
N THR A 83 -35.93 14.66 11.75
CA THR A 83 -34.90 14.97 10.77
C THR A 83 -33.56 14.54 11.35
N THR A 84 -33.16 13.31 11.05
CA THR A 84 -31.79 12.84 11.27
C THR A 84 -30.89 13.60 10.31
N THR A 85 -30.36 14.73 10.78
CA THR A 85 -29.24 15.38 10.11
C THR A 85 -28.07 14.41 10.17
N ALA A 86 -27.84 13.67 9.08
CA ALA A 86 -26.62 12.89 8.91
C ALA A 86 -25.45 13.87 9.07
N ALA A 87 -24.59 13.62 10.06
CA ALA A 87 -23.32 14.30 10.14
C ALA A 87 -22.58 13.98 8.83
N SER A 88 -22.51 14.94 7.92
CA SER A 88 -21.72 14.82 6.70
C SER A 88 -20.26 14.85 7.12
N GLY A 89 -19.70 13.69 7.45
CA GLY A 89 -18.26 13.52 7.58
C GLY A 89 -17.56 13.96 6.28
N PRO A 90 -16.22 14.13 6.32
CA PRO A 90 -15.48 14.53 5.15
C PRO A 90 -15.68 13.51 4.01
N THR A 91 -16.00 14.01 2.81
CA THR A 91 -16.22 13.17 1.62
C THR A 91 -14.89 12.57 1.17
N ASN A 92 -14.84 11.24 1.08
CA ASN A 92 -13.70 10.53 0.51
C ASN A 92 -13.63 10.81 -1.00
N LEU A 93 -12.48 11.28 -1.48
CA LEU A 93 -12.25 11.60 -2.88
C LEU A 93 -11.74 10.40 -3.70
N ILE A 94 -11.46 9.27 -3.04
CA ILE A 94 -11.08 8.02 -3.72
C ILE A 94 -12.33 7.31 -4.24
N SER A 95 -12.30 6.93 -5.51
CA SER A 95 -13.30 6.04 -6.11
C SER A 95 -12.90 4.58 -5.91
N ASN A 96 -13.87 3.72 -5.61
CA ASN A 96 -13.64 2.30 -5.30
C ASN A 96 -12.51 2.10 -4.27
N PRO A 97 -12.64 2.70 -3.06
CA PRO A 97 -11.57 2.73 -2.07
C PRO A 97 -11.20 1.36 -1.48
N GLY A 98 -12.17 0.44 -1.40
CA GLY A 98 -12.01 -0.89 -0.82
C GLY A 98 -12.15 -2.05 -1.81
N PHE A 99 -12.15 -1.79 -3.12
CA PHE A 99 -12.23 -2.85 -4.15
C PHE A 99 -13.50 -3.72 -4.12
N GLU A 100 -14.54 -3.32 -3.40
CA GLU A 100 -15.79 -4.09 -3.20
C GLU A 100 -16.73 -4.10 -4.42
N ASP A 101 -16.43 -3.30 -5.46
CA ASP A 101 -17.22 -3.25 -6.69
C ASP A 101 -16.91 -4.40 -7.67
N SER A 102 -16.14 -5.42 -7.23
CA SER A 102 -15.66 -6.53 -8.06
C SER A 102 -14.88 -6.09 -9.33
N THR A 103 -14.34 -4.88 -9.30
CA THR A 103 -13.50 -4.28 -10.34
C THR A 103 -12.34 -3.56 -9.71
N VAL A 104 -11.20 -3.53 -10.40
CA VAL A 104 -10.05 -2.74 -9.96
C VAL A 104 -10.17 -1.28 -10.40
N ALA A 105 -11.06 -0.96 -11.33
CA ALA A 105 -11.23 0.41 -11.80
C ALA A 105 -11.75 1.33 -10.67
N PRO A 106 -11.32 2.59 -10.61
CA PRO A 106 -10.42 3.28 -11.54
C PRO A 106 -8.92 3.17 -11.19
N TRP A 107 -8.53 2.24 -10.30
CA TRP A 107 -7.12 1.99 -10.03
C TRP A 107 -6.43 1.38 -11.24
N THR A 108 -5.20 1.85 -11.47
CA THR A 108 -4.35 1.42 -12.58
C THR A 108 -3.00 0.98 -12.07
N VAL A 109 -2.31 0.16 -12.86
CA VAL A 109 -0.93 -0.24 -12.56
C VAL A 109 0.01 0.94 -12.84
N ASN A 110 0.80 1.31 -11.84
CA ASN A 110 1.78 2.38 -11.97
C ASN A 110 2.87 2.00 -12.99
N ASN A 111 3.21 2.91 -13.89
CA ASN A 111 4.19 2.72 -14.98
C ASN A 111 3.91 1.52 -15.91
N ASN A 112 2.71 0.92 -15.87
CA ASN A 112 2.39 -0.34 -16.56
C ASN A 112 3.32 -1.52 -16.18
N ILE A 113 3.83 -1.54 -14.94
CA ILE A 113 4.69 -2.61 -14.43
C ILE A 113 3.92 -3.45 -13.40
N GLY A 114 3.58 -4.68 -13.78
CA GLY A 114 2.87 -5.63 -12.92
C GLY A 114 1.43 -5.88 -13.35
N ALA A 115 0.67 -6.50 -12.44
CA ALA A 115 -0.75 -6.74 -12.59
C ALA A 115 -1.49 -6.36 -11.30
N LEU A 116 -2.71 -5.85 -11.47
CA LEU A 116 -3.66 -5.57 -10.39
C LEU A 116 -4.91 -6.42 -10.64
N ALA A 117 -5.34 -7.14 -9.62
CA ALA A 117 -6.53 -7.97 -9.64
C ALA A 117 -7.32 -7.81 -8.33
N ILE A 118 -8.55 -8.32 -8.32
CA ILE A 118 -9.33 -8.47 -7.09
C ILE A 118 -8.89 -9.73 -6.37
N ASP A 119 -8.56 -9.59 -5.10
CA ASP A 119 -8.54 -10.70 -4.14
C ASP A 119 -9.92 -10.80 -3.49
N SER A 120 -10.47 -12.01 -3.39
CA SER A 120 -11.77 -12.26 -2.77
C SER A 120 -11.67 -12.58 -1.27
N ASP A 121 -10.47 -12.49 -0.70
CA ASP A 121 -10.23 -12.63 0.74
C ASP A 121 -9.30 -11.50 1.21
N SER A 122 -9.90 -10.39 1.65
CA SER A 122 -9.14 -9.29 2.24
C SER A 122 -8.40 -9.74 3.52
N GLY A 123 -9.00 -10.63 4.31
CA GLY A 123 -8.61 -10.85 5.70
C GLY A 123 -8.61 -9.56 6.55
N LEU A 124 -9.30 -8.50 6.11
CA LEU A 124 -9.48 -7.21 6.78
C LEU A 124 -10.98 -6.92 6.94
N PRO A 125 -11.62 -7.32 8.04
CA PRO A 125 -13.03 -7.00 8.26
C PRO A 125 -13.26 -5.48 8.36
N PRO A 126 -14.38 -4.94 7.80
CA PRO A 126 -15.51 -5.65 7.22
C PRO A 126 -15.38 -5.95 5.72
N SER A 127 -14.29 -5.53 5.08
CA SER A 127 -14.05 -5.71 3.65
C SER A 127 -14.03 -7.20 3.29
N THR A 128 -14.61 -7.53 2.15
CA THR A 128 -14.62 -8.90 1.63
C THR A 128 -13.63 -9.08 0.49
N GLN A 129 -13.20 -7.99 -0.12
CA GLN A 129 -12.28 -7.97 -1.24
C GLN A 129 -11.11 -7.03 -0.95
N ALA A 130 -10.03 -7.19 -1.71
CA ALA A 130 -8.91 -6.25 -1.67
C ALA A 130 -8.26 -6.15 -3.05
N GLY A 131 -7.53 -5.06 -3.28
CA GLY A 131 -6.69 -4.92 -4.47
C GLY A 131 -5.40 -5.73 -4.30
N HIS A 132 -5.22 -6.77 -5.11
CA HIS A 132 -3.99 -7.56 -5.15
C HIS A 132 -3.08 -7.10 -6.29
N PHE A 133 -1.96 -6.49 -5.91
CA PHE A 133 -0.92 -6.11 -6.84
C PHE A 133 0.22 -7.12 -6.83
N SER A 134 0.76 -7.46 -8.01
CA SER A 134 1.98 -8.25 -8.12
C SER A 134 2.85 -7.81 -9.31
N ALA A 135 4.16 -7.69 -9.06
CA ALA A 135 5.17 -7.46 -10.07
C ALA A 135 6.49 -8.15 -9.70
N SER A 136 7.24 -8.54 -10.72
CA SER A 136 8.61 -9.07 -10.58
C SER A 136 9.46 -8.66 -11.78
N GLY A 137 10.77 -8.54 -11.55
CA GLY A 137 11.76 -8.14 -12.53
C GLY A 137 13.18 -8.25 -11.98
N GLU A 138 14.16 -7.99 -12.85
CA GLU A 138 15.59 -8.11 -12.51
C GLU A 138 16.18 -6.80 -11.95
N ASN A 139 15.52 -5.67 -12.22
CA ASN A 139 16.01 -4.34 -11.89
C ASN A 139 15.06 -3.62 -10.92
N LEU A 140 15.64 -2.70 -10.15
CA LEU A 140 14.88 -1.78 -9.30
C LEU A 140 14.01 -0.87 -10.16
N VAL A 141 12.70 -1.04 -10.05
CA VAL A 141 11.72 -0.21 -10.76
C VAL A 141 10.62 0.22 -9.82
N ASN A 142 10.07 1.41 -10.07
CA ASN A 142 8.91 1.91 -9.35
C ASN A 142 7.66 1.17 -9.86
N MET A 143 7.11 0.29 -9.04
CA MET A 143 5.99 -0.59 -9.34
C MET A 143 4.90 -0.45 -8.28
N GLY A 144 3.64 -0.64 -8.67
CA GLY A 144 2.51 -0.53 -7.75
C GLY A 144 1.22 -0.15 -8.45
N ILE A 145 0.35 0.54 -7.72
CA ILE A 145 -0.95 1.00 -8.19
C ILE A 145 -1.11 2.50 -8.00
N ARG A 146 -1.97 3.10 -8.81
CA ARG A 146 -2.25 4.54 -8.84
C ARG A 146 -3.73 4.78 -9.13
N GLN A 147 -4.27 5.85 -8.53
CA GLN A 147 -5.53 6.45 -8.95
C GLN A 147 -5.31 7.93 -9.27
N GLU A 148 -5.75 8.36 -10.45
CA GLU A 148 -5.88 9.79 -10.76
C GLU A 148 -7.05 10.37 -9.99
N ILE A 149 -6.86 11.55 -9.42
CA ILE A 149 -7.91 12.30 -8.73
C ILE A 149 -8.38 13.41 -9.66
N ASP A 150 -9.69 13.60 -9.79
CA ASP A 150 -10.23 14.70 -10.57
C ASP A 150 -9.74 16.04 -10.01
N SER A 151 -8.99 16.80 -10.81
CA SER A 151 -8.47 18.12 -10.46
C SER A 151 -9.57 19.10 -10.02
N SER A 152 -10.83 18.91 -10.41
CA SER A 152 -11.96 19.73 -9.96
C SER A 152 -12.26 19.57 -8.46
N LEU A 153 -11.91 18.43 -7.86
CA LEU A 153 -12.13 18.11 -6.44
C LEU A 153 -11.01 18.63 -5.53
N ILE A 154 -9.88 19.04 -6.12
CA ILE A 154 -8.71 19.53 -5.40
C ILE A 154 -8.71 21.06 -5.37
N VAL A 155 -8.57 21.63 -4.18
CA VAL A 155 -8.31 23.06 -3.97
C VAL A 155 -6.81 23.25 -3.84
N ALA A 156 -6.24 24.15 -4.64
CA ALA A 156 -4.80 24.44 -4.60
C ALA A 156 -4.37 24.94 -3.21
N ASP A 157 -3.20 24.49 -2.77
CA ASP A 157 -2.57 24.80 -1.48
C ASP A 157 -3.41 24.40 -0.24
N LYS A 158 -4.50 23.66 -0.44
CA LYS A 158 -5.27 23.03 0.63
C LYS A 158 -4.64 21.69 1.00
N GLU A 159 -4.62 21.41 2.29
CA GLU A 159 -4.14 20.15 2.84
C GLU A 159 -5.20 19.05 2.73
N TYR A 160 -4.76 17.85 2.35
CA TYR A 160 -5.52 16.62 2.34
C TYR A 160 -4.75 15.52 3.07
N ARG A 161 -5.47 14.57 3.66
CA ARG A 161 -4.91 13.38 4.28
C ARG A 161 -5.22 12.16 3.44
N PHE A 162 -4.19 11.51 2.91
CA PHE A 162 -4.30 10.21 2.25
C PHE A 162 -3.91 9.09 3.22
N SER A 163 -4.75 8.07 3.35
CA SER A 163 -4.43 6.86 4.09
C SER A 163 -4.94 5.61 3.37
N ILE A 164 -4.29 4.47 3.60
CA ILE A 164 -4.71 3.18 3.05
C ILE A 164 -4.13 2.05 3.90
N TYR A 165 -4.84 0.92 3.98
CA TYR A 165 -4.30 -0.31 4.52
C TYR A 165 -3.49 -1.04 3.45
N THR A 166 -2.30 -1.52 3.81
CA THR A 166 -1.46 -2.35 2.95
C THR A 166 -0.97 -3.58 3.68
N LYS A 167 -0.86 -4.70 2.97
CA LYS A 167 -0.27 -5.94 3.48
C LYS A 167 0.67 -6.50 2.44
N VAL A 168 1.98 -6.39 2.68
CA VAL A 168 3.01 -6.96 1.79
C VAL A 168 3.03 -8.47 1.97
N THR A 169 2.73 -9.21 0.91
CA THR A 169 2.69 -10.69 0.92
C THR A 169 3.99 -11.29 0.37
N ALA A 170 4.68 -10.57 -0.51
CA ALA A 170 6.02 -10.92 -0.96
C ALA A 170 6.77 -9.65 -1.39
N SER A 171 8.09 -9.64 -1.18
CA SER A 171 8.93 -8.64 -1.85
C SER A 171 10.32 -9.20 -2.12
N ASN A 172 10.98 -8.62 -3.11
CA ASN A 172 12.35 -8.91 -3.47
C ASN A 172 13.10 -7.60 -3.68
N PHE A 173 14.15 -7.40 -2.89
CA PHE A 173 15.07 -6.26 -2.93
C PHE A 173 14.35 -4.92 -3.17
N CYS A 174 13.69 -4.41 -2.13
CA CYS A 174 13.06 -3.09 -2.14
C CYS A 174 13.97 -2.06 -1.48
N ILE A 175 14.19 -0.93 -2.14
CA ILE A 175 14.85 0.24 -1.53
C ILE A 175 13.85 1.23 -0.95
N SER A 176 12.58 1.17 -1.38
CA SER A 176 11.48 1.93 -0.81
C SER A 176 10.14 1.24 -1.03
N GLN A 177 9.21 1.44 -0.10
CA GLN A 177 7.80 1.07 -0.24
C GLN A 177 6.97 2.15 0.45
N THR A 178 6.09 2.80 -0.32
CA THR A 178 5.50 4.08 0.05
C THR A 178 4.07 4.24 -0.45
N ILE A 179 3.24 4.90 0.36
CA ILE A 179 2.13 5.68 -0.20
C ILE A 179 2.62 7.06 -0.59
N ALA A 180 1.99 7.66 -1.58
CA ALA A 180 2.29 9.03 -1.94
C ALA A 180 1.15 9.77 -2.62
N CYS A 181 1.32 11.08 -2.63
CA CYS A 181 0.61 12.04 -3.45
C CYS A 181 1.49 12.34 -4.68
N GLY A 182 0.92 12.30 -5.87
CA GLY A 182 1.60 12.59 -7.13
C GLY A 182 0.93 13.70 -7.93
N ALA A 183 1.61 14.17 -8.97
CA ALA A 183 1.09 15.13 -9.94
C ALA A 183 1.69 14.85 -11.32
N GLY A 184 0.88 14.61 -12.35
CA GLY A 184 1.39 14.17 -13.66
C GLY A 184 2.19 12.86 -13.52
N THR A 185 3.47 12.87 -13.87
CA THR A 185 4.37 11.71 -13.65
C THR A 185 5.27 11.85 -12.42
N GLY A 186 5.11 12.92 -11.63
CA GLY A 186 5.98 13.27 -10.51
C GLY A 186 5.38 12.94 -9.14
N TRP A 187 6.23 13.08 -8.12
CA TRP A 187 5.86 12.95 -6.71
C TRP A 187 5.70 14.31 -6.05
N VAL A 188 4.75 14.43 -5.14
CA VAL A 188 4.51 15.63 -4.33
C VAL A 188 4.98 15.38 -2.89
N ASN A 189 4.48 14.31 -2.27
CA ASN A 189 4.90 13.89 -0.93
C ASN A 189 4.66 12.39 -0.76
N SER A 190 5.39 11.75 0.15
CA SER A 190 5.31 10.29 0.38
C SER A 190 5.55 9.90 1.83
N ALA A 191 4.97 8.79 2.26
CA ALA A 191 5.26 8.15 3.53
C ALA A 191 5.60 6.67 3.33
N ASN A 192 6.63 6.18 4.03
CA ASN A 192 6.98 4.76 4.02
C ASN A 192 5.99 3.98 4.90
N TRP A 193 5.49 2.85 4.42
CA TRP A 193 4.60 1.97 5.20
C TRP A 193 5.34 0.84 5.94
N GLY A 194 6.62 1.08 6.28
CA GLY A 194 7.46 0.16 7.05
C GLY A 194 8.33 -0.78 6.22
N ALA A 195 9.31 -1.39 6.89
CA ALA A 195 10.20 -2.39 6.28
C ALA A 195 9.45 -3.70 6.01
N VAL A 196 9.78 -4.33 4.89
CA VAL A 196 9.32 -5.65 4.45
C VAL A 196 9.23 -6.63 5.64
N GLN A 197 8.13 -7.39 5.69
CA GLN A 197 7.89 -8.60 6.53
C GLN A 197 7.00 -8.47 7.77
N THR A 198 5.99 -7.61 7.77
CA THR A 198 4.84 -7.83 8.65
C THR A 198 3.77 -8.62 7.90
N ASN A 199 3.47 -9.85 8.34
CA ASN A 199 2.36 -10.67 7.82
C ASN A 199 0.97 -10.10 8.17
N GLY A 200 0.82 -8.78 8.20
CA GLY A 200 -0.39 -8.09 8.67
C GLY A 200 -0.64 -6.79 7.91
N TRP A 201 -1.85 -6.28 8.09
CA TRP A 201 -2.28 -5.01 7.54
C TRP A 201 -1.66 -3.85 8.31
N ILE A 202 -1.12 -2.87 7.58
CA ILE A 202 -0.59 -1.61 8.10
C ILE A 202 -1.39 -0.47 7.51
N LEU A 203 -2.00 0.35 8.37
CA LEU A 203 -2.52 1.65 7.97
C LEU A 203 -1.38 2.65 7.87
N THR A 204 -1.18 3.22 6.69
CA THR A 204 -0.21 4.30 6.48
C THR A 204 -0.93 5.57 6.10
N THR A 205 -0.40 6.72 6.53
CA THR A 205 -0.98 8.03 6.26
C THR A 205 0.09 9.00 5.76
N VAL A 206 -0.27 9.85 4.79
CA VAL A 206 0.55 10.93 4.27
C VAL A 206 -0.30 12.18 4.05
N THR A 207 0.31 13.33 4.28
CA THR A 207 -0.30 14.63 3.99
C THR A 207 0.01 15.04 2.55
N CYS A 208 -1.04 15.44 1.81
CA CYS A 208 -0.96 15.90 0.43
C CYS A 208 -1.36 17.37 0.34
N THR A 209 -0.52 18.18 -0.30
CA THR A 209 -0.84 19.56 -0.65
C THR A 209 -0.39 19.80 -2.08
N TRP A 210 -1.33 20.06 -2.98
CA TRP A 210 -1.04 20.34 -4.39
C TRP A 210 -1.13 21.84 -4.63
N ASN A 211 -0.06 22.45 -5.13
CA ASN A 211 -0.14 23.80 -5.67
C ASN A 211 -0.92 23.81 -7.02
N GLN A 212 -1.22 24.99 -7.55
CA GLN A 212 -2.00 25.13 -8.77
C GLN A 212 -1.39 24.36 -9.97
N ALA A 213 -0.06 24.43 -10.17
CA ALA A 213 0.59 23.72 -11.28
C ALA A 213 0.52 22.20 -11.12
N GLN A 214 0.63 21.68 -9.89
CA GLN A 214 0.52 20.25 -9.60
C GLN A 214 -0.91 19.74 -9.79
N ARG A 215 -1.91 20.54 -9.41
CA ARG A 215 -3.32 20.26 -9.68
C ARG A 215 -3.62 20.23 -11.18
N ASP A 216 -3.08 21.18 -11.94
CA ASP A 216 -3.27 21.24 -13.40
C ASP A 216 -2.56 20.11 -14.13
N ALA A 217 -1.48 19.56 -13.55
CA ALA A 217 -0.77 18.39 -14.07
C ALA A 217 -1.52 17.06 -13.86
N GLY A 218 -2.62 17.06 -13.10
CA GLY A 218 -3.38 15.85 -12.73
C GLY A 218 -2.90 15.28 -11.39
N PRO A 219 -3.60 15.55 -10.27
CA PRO A 219 -3.26 15.03 -8.96
C PRO A 219 -3.54 13.53 -8.91
N SER A 220 -2.73 12.79 -8.16
CA SER A 220 -2.91 11.36 -7.99
C SER A 220 -2.52 10.90 -6.60
N ILE A 221 -2.96 9.70 -6.27
CA ILE A 221 -2.48 8.91 -5.14
C ILE A 221 -1.84 7.62 -5.64
N GLN A 222 -0.82 7.17 -4.94
CA GLN A 222 -0.01 6.02 -5.35
C GLN A 222 0.28 5.14 -4.15
N VAL A 223 0.30 3.84 -4.41
CA VAL A 223 0.70 2.77 -3.51
C VAL A 223 1.77 2.01 -4.27
N ALA A 224 3.05 2.31 -4.02
CA ALA A 224 4.13 1.82 -4.84
C ALA A 224 5.41 1.53 -4.05
N GLY A 225 6.35 0.83 -4.70
CA GLY A 225 7.69 0.61 -4.17
C GLY A 225 8.72 0.56 -5.28
N VAL A 226 9.95 0.91 -4.95
CA VAL A 226 11.10 0.73 -5.84
C VAL A 226 11.76 -0.59 -5.46
N CYS A 227 11.43 -1.64 -6.21
CA CYS A 227 11.77 -3.03 -5.89
C CYS A 227 12.21 -3.80 -7.14
N ASN A 228 12.85 -4.96 -6.95
CA ASN A 228 12.96 -5.97 -8.01
C ASN A 228 11.67 -6.79 -8.11
N GLY A 229 10.96 -6.99 -7.01
CA GLY A 229 9.63 -7.60 -7.01
C GLY A 229 8.84 -7.18 -5.79
N LEU A 230 7.53 -7.04 -5.97
CA LEU A 230 6.62 -6.59 -4.94
C LEU A 230 5.24 -7.21 -5.16
N THR A 231 4.68 -7.79 -4.11
CA THR A 231 3.30 -8.24 -4.05
C THR A 231 2.67 -7.75 -2.76
N PHE A 232 1.52 -7.11 -2.86
CA PHE A 232 0.78 -6.59 -1.72
C PHE A 232 -0.73 -6.64 -1.95
N LEU A 233 -1.46 -6.66 -0.85
CA LEU A 233 -2.88 -6.30 -0.80
C LEU A 233 -3.01 -4.83 -0.38
N ALA A 234 -3.97 -4.12 -0.96
CA ALA A 234 -4.33 -2.75 -0.62
C ALA A 234 -5.85 -2.63 -0.46
N ASP A 235 -6.28 -1.89 0.54
CA ASP A 235 -7.70 -1.80 0.91
C ASP A 235 -8.01 -0.52 1.70
N ASP A 236 -9.28 -0.13 1.75
CA ASP A 236 -9.83 0.98 2.53
C ASP A 236 -9.07 2.31 2.36
N ALA A 237 -8.85 2.70 1.10
CA ALA A 237 -8.20 3.96 0.76
C ALA A 237 -9.08 5.18 1.10
N VAL A 238 -8.49 6.20 1.72
CA VAL A 238 -9.18 7.43 2.10
C VAL A 238 -8.35 8.63 1.71
N LEU A 239 -8.92 9.55 0.94
CA LEU A 239 -8.38 10.88 0.68
C LEU A 239 -9.44 11.91 1.06
N VAL A 240 -9.18 12.65 2.13
CA VAL A 240 -10.10 13.67 2.65
C VAL A 240 -9.37 14.99 2.85
N ALA A 241 -10.07 16.10 2.66
CA ALA A 241 -9.52 17.40 3.03
C ALA A 241 -9.27 17.45 4.55
N SER A 242 -8.14 18.02 4.97
CA SER A 242 -7.94 18.36 6.37
C SER A 242 -8.90 19.50 6.72
N ASP A 243 -9.54 19.41 7.88
CA ASP A 243 -10.29 20.54 8.42
C ASP A 243 -9.30 21.68 8.69
N ALA A 244 -9.72 22.92 8.43
CA ALA A 244 -8.93 24.06 8.86
C ALA A 244 -8.81 23.97 10.39
N SER A 245 -7.58 23.93 10.90
CA SER A 245 -7.35 24.18 12.32
C SER A 245 -7.79 25.62 12.60
N ASP A 246 -8.98 25.77 13.18
CA ASP A 246 -9.47 27.04 13.73
C ASP A 246 -8.52 27.61 14.79
#